data_AF-A0A7W0WKN7-F1
#
_entry.id   AF-A0A7W0WKN7-F1
#
_cell.length_a   1.000
_cell.length_b   1.000
_cell.length_c   1.000
_cell.angle_alpha   90.00
_cell.angle_beta   90.00
_cell.angle_gamma   90.00
#
_symmetry.space_group_name_H-M   'P 1'
#
loop_
_entity.id
_entity.type
_entity.pdbx_description
1 polymer ?
#
loop_
_entity_poly.entity_id
_entity_poly.type
_entity_poly.pdbx_seq_one_letter_code
_entity_poly.pdbx_strand_id
1 'polypeptide(L)' 'MRITTPAEVAKQAGNKYLGVLVAAKFARYLNEFPKDQLAASTEKLTTQAMQSLVDGDLNYKLVRRRRSEA' A
#
# COMPACT_ATOMS: atom_id res chain seq x y z
N MET A 1 -7.92 -5.10 -15.63
CA MET A 1 -7.95 -4.15 -14.51
C MET A 1 -8.59 -4.86 -13.34
N ARG A 2 -7.82 -5.14 -12.27
CA ARG A 2 -8.35 -5.81 -11.08
C ARG A 2 -9.18 -4.83 -10.25
N ILE A 3 -10.30 -5.28 -9.69
CA ILE A 3 -11.22 -4.45 -8.91
C ILE A 3 -11.02 -4.82 -7.43
N THR A 4 -10.74 -3.82 -6.61
CA THR A 4 -10.65 -3.96 -5.15
C THR A 4 -11.78 -3.16 -4.53
N THR A 5 -12.59 -3.81 -3.68
CA THR A 5 -13.77 -3.19 -3.08
C THR A 5 -13.43 -2.51 -1.75
N PRO A 6 -14.19 -1.47 -1.36
CA PRO A 6 -14.01 -0.83 -0.05
C PRO A 6 -14.17 -1.79 1.13
N ALA A 7 -15.01 -2.83 0.98
CA ALA A 7 -15.26 -3.82 2.02
C ALA A 7 -14.03 -4.71 2.26
N GLU A 8 -13.34 -5.14 1.20
CA GLU A 8 -12.10 -5.94 1.30
C GLU A 8 -10.99 -5.14 1.99
N VAL A 9 -10.82 -3.87 1.61
CA VAL A 9 -9.82 -2.98 2.23
C VAL A 9 -10.14 -2.75 3.70
N ALA A 10 -11.41 -2.49 4.04
CA ALA A 10 -11.83 -2.29 5.43
C ALA A 10 -11.67 -3.55 6.28
N LYS A 11 -11.92 -4.74 5.70
CA LYS A 11 -11.75 -6.02 6.39
C LYS A 11 -10.31 -6.22 6.87
N GLN A 12 -9.32 -5.88 6.05
CA GLN A 12 -7.92 -6.03 6.43
C GLN A 12 -7.41 -4.87 7.29
N ALA A 13 -7.66 -3.63 6.88
CA ALA A 13 -7.07 -2.45 7.53
C ALA A 13 -7.91 -1.89 8.70
N GLY A 14 -9.08 -2.48 8.98
CA GLY A 14 -10.08 -1.97 9.92
C GLY A 14 -10.81 -0.71 9.44
N ASN A 15 -10.23 0.04 8.50
CA ASN A 15 -10.80 1.24 7.92
C ASN A 15 -10.38 1.38 6.44
N LYS A 16 -11.35 1.53 5.53
CA LYS A 16 -11.10 1.68 4.09
C LYS A 16 -10.18 2.86 3.76
N TYR A 17 -10.31 3.98 4.47
CA TYR A 17 -9.52 5.18 4.22
C TYR A 17 -8.07 4.96 4.64
N LEU A 18 -7.87 4.31 5.79
CA LEU A 18 -6.52 3.97 6.26
C LEU A 18 -5.84 3.01 5.29
N GLY A 19 -6.55 1.97 4.85
CA GLY A 19 -6.01 1.01 3.89
C GLY A 19 -5.55 1.67 2.58
N VAL A 20 -6.35 2.61 2.04
CA VAL A 20 -5.94 3.38 0.85
C VAL A 20 -4.66 4.19 1.10
N LEU A 21 -4.52 4.84 2.26
CA LEU A 21 -3.31 5.60 2.59
C LEU A 21 -2.08 4.70 2.72
N VAL A 22 -2.24 3.53 3.34
CA VAL A 22 -1.16 2.54 3.51
C VAL A 22 -0.71 2.01 2.14
N ALA A 23 -1.65 1.54 1.31
CA ALA A 23 -1.34 1.04 -0.03
C ALA A 23 -0.69 2.11 -0.92
N ALA A 24 -1.17 3.36 -0.87
CA ALA A 24 -0.59 4.46 -1.62
C ALA A 24 0.85 4.78 -1.16
N LYS A 25 1.11 4.75 0.15
CA LYS A 25 2.46 4.94 0.69
C LYS A 25 3.40 3.81 0.26
N PHE A 26 2.92 2.56 0.31
CA PHE A 26 3.69 1.41 -0.12
C PHE A 26 4.00 1.44 -1.63
N ALA A 27 3.04 1.79 -2.47
CA ALA A 27 3.27 1.95 -3.90
C ALA A 27 4.31 3.03 -4.22
N ARG A 28 4.31 4.16 -3.48
CA ARG A 28 5.35 5.19 -3.60
C ARG A 28 6.73 4.66 -3.20
N TYR A 29 6.81 3.94 -2.08
CA TYR A 29 8.04 3.31 -1.63
C TYR A 29 8.59 2.33 -2.67
N LEU A 30 7.73 1.47 -3.26
CA LEU A 30 8.14 0.59 -4.35
C LEU A 30 8.65 1.36 -5.58
N ASN A 31 8.02 2.50 -5.89
CA ASN A 31 8.41 3.33 -7.02
C ASN A 31 9.75 4.07 -6.83
N GLU A 32 10.31 4.09 -5.62
CA GLU A 32 11.65 4.64 -5.36
C GLU A 32 12.77 3.68 -5.80
N PHE A 33 12.48 2.39 -6.00
CA PHE A 33 13.46 1.41 -6.45
C PHE A 33 13.65 1.43 -7.97
N PRO A 34 14.88 1.17 -8.48
CA PRO A 34 15.12 1.01 -9.90
C PRO A 34 14.23 -0.09 -10.50
N LYS A 35 13.62 0.19 -11.65
CA LYS A 35 12.68 -0.74 -12.32
C LYS A 35 13.33 -2.10 -12.66
N ASP A 36 14.63 -2.11 -12.92
CA ASP A 36 15.39 -3.33 -13.24
C ASP A 36 15.53 -4.29 -12.03
N GLN A 37 15.33 -3.78 -10.80
CA GLN A 37 15.39 -4.58 -9.57
C GLN A 37 14.01 -5.10 -9.13
N LEU A 38 12.94 -4.51 -9.64
CA LEU A 38 11.58 -4.99 -9.41
C LEU A 38 11.32 -6.07 -10.46
N ALA A 39 11.03 -7.29 -10.01
CA ALA A 39 10.60 -8.37 -10.91
C ALA A 39 9.53 -7.80 -11.84
N ALA A 40 9.78 -7.87 -13.16
CA ALA A 40 9.05 -7.15 -14.21
C ALA A 40 7.56 -7.53 -14.21
N SER A 41 6.80 -6.94 -13.30
CA SER A 41 5.37 -7.10 -13.21
C SER A 41 4.76 -6.14 -14.22
N THR A 42 3.94 -6.68 -15.12
CA THR A 42 3.16 -5.90 -16.08
C THR A 42 2.07 -5.07 -15.39
N GLU A 43 1.80 -5.34 -14.12
CA GLU A 43 0.76 -4.67 -13.34
C GLU A 43 1.26 -3.36 -12.72
N LYS A 44 0.36 -2.37 -12.63
CA LYS A 44 0.68 -1.08 -11.99
C LYS A 44 0.97 -1.29 -10.51
N LEU A 45 2.02 -0.65 -9.98
CA LEU A 45 2.42 -0.73 -8.56
C LEU A 45 1.27 -0.40 -7.60
N THR A 46 0.36 0.50 -7.97
CA THR A 46 -0.82 0.83 -7.17
C THR A 46 -1.80 -0.33 -7.06
N THR A 47 -1.96 -1.11 -8.13
CA THR A 47 -2.84 -2.29 -8.12
C THR A 47 -2.19 -3.42 -7.34
N GLN A 48 -0.88 -3.64 -7.51
CA GLN A 48 -0.12 -4.59 -6.71
C GLN A 48 -0.17 -4.24 -5.22
N ALA A 49 0.04 -2.98 -4.84
CA ALA A 49 0.02 -2.54 -3.45
C ALA A 49 -1.36 -2.71 -2.79
N MET A 50 -2.44 -2.42 -3.53
CA MET A 50 -3.81 -2.67 -3.06
C MET A 50 -4.07 -4.16 -2.84
N GLN A 51 -3.53 -4.99 -3.74
CA GLN A 51 -3.70 -6.43 -3.65
C GLN A 51 -2.92 -7.02 -2.47
N SER A 52 -1.64 -6.67 -2.30
CA SER A 52 -0.84 -7.09 -1.15
C SER A 52 -1.44 -6.64 0.18
N LEU A 53 -2.15 -5.51 0.20
CA LEU A 53 -2.93 -5.12 1.36
C LEU A 53 -4.10 -6.09 1.59
N VAL A 54 -4.94 -6.34 0.59
CA VAL A 54 -6.14 -7.20 0.75
C VAL A 54 -5.79 -8.66 1.05
N ASP A 55 -4.72 -9.19 0.45
CA ASP A 55 -4.25 -10.55 0.68
C ASP A 55 -3.58 -10.72 2.06
N GLY A 56 -3.23 -9.60 2.71
CA GLY A 56 -2.60 -9.59 4.02
C GLY A 56 -1.07 -9.75 4.00
N ASP A 57 -0.46 -9.71 2.82
CA ASP A 57 1.00 -9.74 2.65
C ASP A 57 1.68 -8.45 3.12
N LEU A 58 0.93 -7.34 3.16
CA LEU A 58 1.42 -6.02 3.55
C LEU A 58 1.26 -5.79 5.05
N ASN A 59 2.37 -5.91 5.78
CA ASN A 59 2.46 -5.56 7.19
C ASN A 59 2.83 -4.08 7.37
N TYR A 60 2.14 -3.39 8.27
CA TYR A 60 2.42 -1.98 8.58
C TYR A 60 2.15 -1.66 10.05
N LYS A 61 2.79 -0.60 10.53
CA LYS A 61 2.57 -0.04 11.87
C LYS A 61 2.35 1.46 11.77
N LEU A 62 1.35 1.96 12.49
CA LEU A 62 1.13 3.40 12.62
C LEU A 62 2.15 3.98 13.59
N VAL A 63 2.96 4.91 13.09
CA VAL A 63 3.94 5.64 13.89
C VAL A 63 3.54 7.11 13.90
N ARG A 64 3.45 7.70 15.09
CA ARG A 64 3.19 9.14 15.22
C ARG A 64 4.36 9.92 14.63
N ARG A 65 4.06 10.93 13.82
CA ARG A 65 5.07 11.87 13.33
C ARG A 65 5.72 12.56 14.53
N ARG A 66 7.04 12.43 14.68
CA ARG A 66 7.80 13.25 15.63
C ARG A 66 7.71 14.70 15.16
N ARG A 67 7.16 15.59 15.99
CA ARG A 67 7.29 17.04 15.76
C ARG A 67 8.69 17.41 16.21
N SER A 68 9.52 17.94 15.32
CA SER A 68 10.68 18.71 15.74
C SER A 68 10.16 19.94 16.50
N GLU A 69 10.71 20.21 17.69
CA GLU A 69 10.45 21.48 18.37
C GLU A 69 10.82 22.62 17.42
N ALA A 70 9.91 23.60 17.32
CA ALA A 70 10.01 24.73 16.41
C ALA A 70 10.86 25.84 17.03
#